data_AF-A0A421EI35-F1
#
_entry.id   AF-A0A421EI35-F1
#
_cell.length_a   1.000
_cell.length_b   1.000
_cell.length_c   1.000
_cell.angle_alpha   90.00
_cell.angle_beta   90.00
_cell.angle_gamma   90.00
#
_symmetry.space_group_name_H-M   'P 1'
#
loop_
_entity.id
_entity.type
_entity.pdbx_description
1 polymer ?
#
loop_
_entity_poly.entity_id
_entity_poly.type
_entity_poly.pdbx_seq_one_letter_code
_entity_poly.pdbx_strand_id
1 'polypeptide(L)'
;LALSDLDSALTDRDASRAREVYEGIDRLWSEGRDCYALRVADGELDDRYDSAALALASAHRTYDRLEAVDDDRLDRLVHHVESVFDGLWHDPDDSEVKGLVRFEGDDWRMREQSSEKVWTVSTAWGANTGVELAALLAAHDDDRAGTFADEGRALLDLVLPDGPLCTDEGYLAEQFFDVGTPDSATPLGWPHALRLA
;
A
#
# COMPACT_ATOMS: atom_id res chain seq x y z
N LEU A 1 -10.06 -6.20 -18.63
CA LEU A 1 -10.21 -6.63 -20.04
C LEU A 1 -10.19 -8.15 -20.17
N ALA A 2 -9.23 -8.85 -19.55
CA ALA A 2 -9.22 -10.31 -19.54
C ALA A 2 -10.53 -10.96 -19.05
N LEU A 3 -11.23 -10.33 -18.10
CA LEU A 3 -12.50 -10.79 -17.53
C LEU A 3 -13.77 -10.20 -18.19
N SER A 4 -13.65 -9.55 -19.35
CA SER A 4 -14.78 -8.87 -20.00
C SER A 4 -15.43 -9.70 -21.10
N ASP A 5 -16.68 -9.42 -21.42
CA ASP A 5 -17.43 -10.07 -22.52
C ASP A 5 -17.06 -9.52 -23.92
N LEU A 6 -15.77 -9.21 -24.13
CA LEU A 6 -15.25 -8.71 -25.40
C LEU A 6 -14.83 -9.88 -26.32
N ASP A 7 -14.28 -9.53 -27.50
CA ASP A 7 -13.73 -10.49 -28.45
C ASP A 7 -12.73 -11.45 -27.79
N SER A 8 -12.85 -12.75 -28.09
CA SER A 8 -12.07 -13.79 -27.41
C SER A 8 -10.55 -13.66 -27.64
N ALA A 9 -10.13 -13.20 -28.82
CA ALA A 9 -8.70 -13.01 -29.08
C ALA A 9 -8.13 -11.84 -28.27
N LEU A 10 -8.95 -10.81 -28.00
CA LEU A 10 -8.57 -9.72 -27.12
C LEU A 10 -8.48 -10.19 -25.66
N THR A 11 -9.48 -10.90 -25.16
CA THR A 11 -9.50 -11.38 -23.77
C THR A 11 -8.38 -12.39 -23.49
N ASP A 12 -8.12 -13.32 -24.42
CA ASP A 12 -7.05 -14.32 -24.30
C ASP A 12 -5.66 -13.67 -24.28
N ARG A 13 -5.46 -12.66 -25.13
CA ARG A 13 -4.21 -11.90 -25.14
C ARG A 13 -4.02 -11.15 -23.83
N ASP A 14 -5.06 -10.50 -23.32
CA ASP A 14 -4.96 -9.73 -22.09
C ASP A 14 -4.77 -10.65 -20.87
N ALA A 15 -5.37 -11.84 -20.86
CA ALA A 15 -5.11 -12.87 -19.85
C ALA A 15 -3.64 -13.36 -19.89
N SER A 16 -3.11 -13.58 -21.10
CA SER A 16 -1.71 -13.98 -21.27
C SER A 16 -0.75 -12.88 -20.76
N ARG A 17 -1.05 -11.61 -21.04
CA ARG A 17 -0.26 -10.47 -20.51
C ARG A 17 -0.38 -10.32 -19.00
N ALA A 18 -1.55 -10.56 -18.43
CA ALA A 18 -1.72 -10.55 -16.97
C ALA A 18 -0.84 -11.60 -16.31
N ARG A 19 -0.77 -12.83 -16.86
CA ARG A 19 0.10 -13.89 -16.37
C ARG A 19 1.59 -13.52 -16.47
N GLU A 20 2.01 -12.97 -17.61
CA GLU A 20 3.40 -12.49 -17.77
C GLU A 20 3.79 -11.41 -16.74
N VAL A 21 2.88 -10.48 -16.43
CA VAL A 21 3.11 -9.44 -15.42
C VAL A 21 3.14 -10.04 -14.02
N TYR A 22 2.21 -10.93 -13.69
CA TYR A 22 2.14 -11.62 -12.40
C TYR A 22 3.41 -12.45 -12.12
N GLU A 23 3.86 -13.26 -13.09
CA GLU A 23 5.13 -13.99 -13.00
C GLU A 23 6.35 -13.06 -12.96
N GLY A 24 6.27 -11.91 -13.62
CA GLY A 24 7.33 -10.90 -13.61
C GLY A 24 7.50 -10.22 -12.26
N ILE A 25 6.39 -9.90 -11.57
CA ILE A 25 6.37 -9.33 -10.22
C ILE A 25 7.07 -10.26 -9.23
N ASP A 26 6.91 -11.58 -9.37
CA ASP A 26 7.56 -12.55 -8.48
C ASP A 26 9.08 -12.42 -8.43
N ARG A 27 9.69 -11.99 -9.54
CA ARG A 27 11.14 -11.81 -9.63
C ARG A 27 11.66 -10.65 -8.79
N LEU A 28 10.75 -9.81 -8.26
CA LEU A 28 11.07 -8.70 -7.37
C LEU A 28 11.05 -9.13 -5.90
N TRP A 29 10.68 -10.38 -5.57
CA TRP A 29 10.70 -10.84 -4.19
C TRP A 29 12.12 -10.79 -3.60
N SER A 30 12.29 -10.04 -2.51
CA SER A 30 13.51 -10.02 -1.71
C SER A 30 13.34 -10.90 -0.49
N GLU A 31 13.98 -12.08 -0.49
CA GLU A 31 14.03 -13.00 0.66
C GLU A 31 14.74 -12.37 1.88
N GLY A 32 15.55 -11.32 1.68
CA GLY A 32 16.27 -10.66 2.77
C GLY A 32 15.43 -9.62 3.51
N ARG A 33 14.35 -9.14 2.89
CA ARG A 33 13.48 -8.07 3.39
C ARG A 33 12.02 -8.48 3.50
N ASP A 34 11.70 -9.71 3.10
CA ASP A 34 10.35 -10.26 3.07
C ASP A 34 9.35 -9.31 2.38
N CYS A 35 9.77 -8.72 1.25
CA CYS A 35 8.96 -7.79 0.49
C CYS A 35 9.26 -7.85 -1.02
N TYR A 36 8.32 -7.37 -1.84
CA TYR A 36 8.57 -7.09 -3.24
C TYR A 36 9.34 -5.77 -3.39
N ALA A 37 10.50 -5.85 -4.01
CA ALA A 37 11.37 -4.72 -4.30
C ALA A 37 10.70 -3.71 -5.24
N LEU A 38 11.07 -2.44 -5.11
CA LEU A 38 10.57 -1.34 -5.95
C LEU A 38 10.94 -1.54 -7.43
N ARG A 39 12.16 -2.04 -7.67
CA ARG A 39 12.73 -2.20 -9.01
C ARG A 39 13.97 -3.06 -8.98
N VAL A 40 14.43 -3.43 -10.18
CA VAL A 40 15.80 -3.87 -10.41
C VAL A 40 16.62 -2.67 -10.89
N ALA A 41 17.69 -2.33 -10.18
CA ALA A 41 18.64 -1.29 -10.54
C ALA A 41 20.03 -1.90 -10.69
N ASP A 42 20.64 -1.74 -11.88
CA ASP A 42 21.97 -2.29 -12.19
C ASP A 42 22.14 -3.80 -11.95
N GLY A 43 21.04 -4.55 -12.08
CA GLY A 43 21.01 -6.01 -11.88
C GLY A 43 20.71 -6.45 -10.45
N GLU A 44 20.59 -5.51 -9.51
CA GLU A 44 20.31 -5.75 -8.09
C GLU A 44 18.89 -5.30 -7.73
N LEU A 45 18.30 -5.91 -6.70
CA LEU A 45 17.00 -5.50 -6.16
C LEU A 45 17.17 -4.22 -5.33
N ASP A 46 16.34 -3.22 -5.61
CA ASP A 46 16.12 -2.06 -4.74
C ASP A 46 14.96 -2.40 -3.80
N ASP A 47 15.28 -3.07 -2.69
CA ASP A 47 14.35 -3.69 -1.75
C ASP A 47 14.02 -2.79 -0.53
N ARG A 48 14.24 -1.49 -0.68
CA ARG A 48 13.71 -0.48 0.24
C ARG A 48 12.19 -0.54 0.24
N TYR A 49 11.61 -0.41 1.42
CA TYR A 49 10.16 -0.35 1.55
C TYR A 49 9.61 0.91 0.87
N ASP A 50 8.54 0.75 0.11
CA ASP A 50 7.84 1.83 -0.59
C ASP A 50 6.33 1.57 -0.54
N SER A 51 5.57 2.55 -0.08
CA SER A 51 4.12 2.47 0.03
C SER A 51 3.43 2.26 -1.32
N ALA A 52 4.06 2.62 -2.45
CA ALA A 52 3.54 2.31 -3.78
C ALA A 52 3.42 0.79 -4.02
N ALA A 53 4.28 -0.03 -3.40
CA ALA A 53 4.23 -1.49 -3.52
C ALA A 53 3.02 -2.10 -2.79
N LEU A 54 2.31 -1.34 -1.96
CA LEU A 54 1.03 -1.78 -1.36
C LEU A 54 -0.07 -1.96 -2.42
N ALA A 55 0.07 -1.37 -3.61
CA ALA A 55 -0.79 -1.62 -4.76
C ALA A 55 -0.81 -3.09 -5.20
N LEU A 56 0.17 -3.90 -4.79
CA LEU A 56 0.20 -5.32 -5.11
C LEU A 56 -0.99 -6.08 -4.51
N ALA A 57 -1.54 -5.69 -3.38
CA ALA A 57 -2.70 -6.40 -2.80
C ALA A 57 -3.92 -6.38 -3.72
N SER A 58 -4.28 -5.21 -4.25
CA SER A 58 -5.41 -5.09 -5.19
C SER A 58 -5.10 -5.72 -6.55
N ALA A 59 -3.82 -5.72 -6.97
CA ALA A 59 -3.36 -6.40 -8.18
C ALA A 59 -3.54 -7.93 -8.05
N HIS A 60 -3.13 -8.53 -6.93
CA HIS A 60 -3.30 -9.96 -6.65
C HIS A 60 -4.77 -10.33 -6.54
N ARG A 61 -5.57 -9.56 -5.80
CA ARG A 61 -7.03 -9.78 -5.74
C ARG A 61 -7.69 -9.70 -7.12
N THR A 62 -7.19 -8.83 -7.99
CA THR A 62 -7.67 -8.74 -9.37
C THR A 62 -7.23 -9.92 -10.21
N TYR A 63 -5.99 -10.37 -10.06
CA TYR A 63 -5.46 -11.54 -10.73
C TYR A 63 -6.17 -12.82 -10.32
N ASP A 64 -6.49 -12.97 -9.03
CA ASP A 64 -7.18 -14.13 -8.45
C ASP A 64 -8.52 -14.44 -9.13
N ARG A 65 -9.22 -13.40 -9.59
CA ARG A 65 -10.46 -13.52 -10.36
C ARG A 65 -10.25 -14.10 -11.78
N LEU A 66 -9.04 -14.02 -12.30
CA LEU A 66 -8.64 -14.57 -13.61
C LEU A 66 -8.03 -15.97 -13.45
N GLU A 67 -7.11 -16.14 -12.52
CA GLU A 67 -6.47 -17.40 -12.17
C GLU A 67 -6.13 -17.38 -10.70
N ALA A 68 -6.38 -18.50 -10.00
CA ALA A 68 -6.19 -18.59 -8.56
C ALA A 68 -4.74 -18.23 -8.19
N VAL A 69 -4.62 -17.34 -7.21
CA VAL A 69 -3.35 -17.05 -6.54
C VAL A 69 -3.04 -18.25 -5.62
N ASP A 70 -1.84 -18.81 -5.73
CA ASP A 70 -1.42 -19.96 -4.91
C ASP A 70 -1.02 -19.55 -3.48
N ASP A 71 -1.00 -20.54 -2.58
CA ASP A 71 -0.71 -20.34 -1.16
C ASP A 71 0.66 -19.68 -0.92
N ASP A 72 1.69 -20.11 -1.67
CA ASP A 72 3.04 -19.54 -1.56
C ASP A 72 3.04 -18.04 -1.94
N ARG A 73 2.27 -17.65 -2.97
CA ARG A 73 2.10 -16.24 -3.33
C ARG A 73 1.34 -15.47 -2.25
N LEU A 74 0.28 -16.05 -1.69
CA LEU A 74 -0.49 -15.41 -0.63
C LEU A 74 0.39 -15.15 0.59
N ASP A 75 1.21 -16.12 0.98
CA ASP A 75 2.17 -15.96 2.08
C ASP A 75 3.19 -14.85 1.81
N ARG A 76 3.76 -14.79 0.60
CA ARG A 76 4.65 -13.69 0.20
C ARG A 76 3.94 -12.33 0.24
N LEU A 77 2.68 -12.27 -0.18
CA LEU A 77 1.92 -11.03 -0.17
C LEU A 77 1.60 -10.57 1.26
N VAL A 78 1.27 -11.51 2.15
CA VAL A 78 1.08 -11.26 3.58
C VAL A 78 2.36 -10.68 4.19
N HIS A 79 3.48 -11.37 4.03
CA HIS A 79 4.76 -10.90 4.54
C HIS A 79 5.19 -9.56 3.94
N HIS A 80 4.94 -9.34 2.65
CA HIS A 80 5.18 -8.04 2.02
C HIS A 80 4.42 -6.91 2.72
N VAL A 81 3.12 -7.09 2.96
CA VAL A 81 2.31 -6.03 3.60
C VAL A 81 2.74 -5.82 5.04
N GLU A 82 3.01 -6.89 5.80
CA GLU A 82 3.53 -6.80 7.17
C GLU A 82 4.85 -6.02 7.22
N SER A 83 5.82 -6.41 6.39
CA SER A 83 7.15 -5.78 6.34
C SER A 83 7.09 -4.31 5.91
N VAL A 84 6.23 -3.98 4.93
CA VAL A 84 6.04 -2.61 4.48
C VAL A 84 5.30 -1.76 5.52
N PHE A 85 4.31 -2.31 6.23
CA PHE A 85 3.65 -1.60 7.32
C PHE A 85 4.62 -1.33 8.47
N ASP A 86 5.33 -2.35 8.95
CA ASP A 86 6.33 -2.21 10.03
C ASP A 86 7.43 -1.21 9.64
N GLY A 87 7.99 -1.37 8.43
CA GLY A 87 9.11 -0.56 7.98
C GLY A 87 8.79 0.88 7.60
N LEU A 88 7.52 1.20 7.28
CA LEU A 88 7.09 2.56 6.94
C LEU A 88 6.27 3.23 8.05
N TRP A 89 5.96 2.53 9.13
CA TRP A 89 5.22 3.10 10.25
C TRP A 89 6.05 4.17 10.95
N HIS A 90 5.47 5.36 11.08
CA HIS A 90 6.06 6.48 11.81
C HIS A 90 5.08 6.98 12.86
N ASP A 91 5.52 6.99 14.12
CA ASP A 91 4.77 7.37 15.31
C ASP A 91 5.68 8.20 16.23
N PRO A 92 5.92 9.47 15.91
CA PRO A 92 6.81 10.35 16.67
C PRO A 92 6.31 10.57 18.12
N ASP A 93 7.26 10.52 19.05
CA ASP A 93 7.00 10.81 20.47
C ASP A 93 6.34 12.18 20.66
N ASP A 94 5.42 12.26 21.62
CA ASP A 94 4.70 13.50 21.97
C ASP A 94 3.92 14.17 20.81
N SER A 95 3.50 13.38 19.81
CA SER A 95 2.64 13.82 18.71
C SER A 95 1.37 12.99 18.56
N GLU A 96 0.34 13.59 17.98
CA GLU A 96 -0.84 12.85 17.49
C GLU A 96 -0.66 12.39 16.03
N VAL A 97 0.30 12.96 15.29
CA VAL A 97 0.60 12.57 13.91
C VAL A 97 1.27 11.22 13.92
N LYS A 98 0.61 10.24 13.30
CA LYS A 98 1.16 8.92 13.04
C LYS A 98 0.58 8.35 11.76
N GLY A 99 1.29 7.44 11.13
CA GLY A 99 0.87 6.82 9.87
C GLY A 99 2.04 6.27 9.08
N LEU A 100 1.86 6.12 7.77
CA LEU A 100 2.90 5.60 6.90
C LEU A 100 3.68 6.75 6.24
N VAL A 101 5.01 6.61 6.22
CA VAL A 101 5.88 7.43 5.36
C VAL A 101 5.80 6.90 3.93
N ARG A 102 6.34 7.66 2.97
CA ARG A 102 6.23 7.29 1.55
C ARG A 102 7.10 6.09 1.17
N PHE A 103 8.38 6.15 1.53
CA PHE A 103 9.37 5.09 1.35
C PHE A 103 10.52 5.27 2.34
N GLU A 104 11.33 4.22 2.54
CA GLU A 104 12.50 4.24 3.42
C GLU A 104 13.57 5.24 2.92
N GLY A 105 13.97 6.18 3.78
CA GLY A 105 14.94 7.22 3.47
C GLY A 105 14.37 8.43 2.72
N ASP A 106 13.05 8.69 2.81
CA ASP A 106 12.42 9.83 2.14
C ASP A 106 12.77 11.18 2.80
N ASP A 107 13.78 11.86 2.24
CA ASP A 107 14.25 13.17 2.72
C ASP A 107 13.44 14.38 2.22
N TRP A 108 12.35 14.13 1.48
CA TRP A 108 11.60 15.19 0.81
C TRP A 108 10.96 16.18 1.79
N ARG A 109 11.48 17.42 1.80
CA ARG A 109 10.98 18.55 2.61
C ARG A 109 10.92 18.25 4.12
N MET A 110 11.80 17.39 4.63
CA MET A 110 11.97 17.18 6.07
C MET A 110 12.35 18.48 6.81
N ARG A 111 13.06 19.40 6.14
CA ARG A 111 13.59 20.63 6.75
C ARG A 111 14.44 20.29 7.99
N GLU A 112 14.09 20.81 9.17
CA GLU A 112 14.79 20.54 10.43
C GLU A 112 14.34 19.23 11.13
N GLN A 113 13.31 18.54 10.61
CA GLN A 113 12.88 17.23 11.12
C GLN A 113 13.96 16.17 10.87
N SER A 114 14.12 15.24 11.82
CA SER A 114 15.18 14.21 11.78
C SER A 114 14.78 12.89 11.12
N SER A 115 13.49 12.69 10.84
CA SER A 115 12.92 11.49 10.22
C SER A 115 11.95 11.85 9.10
N GLU A 116 11.64 10.86 8.27
CA GLU A 116 10.67 10.93 7.19
C GLU A 116 9.31 11.45 7.69
N LYS A 117 8.57 12.10 6.80
CA LYS A 117 7.25 12.67 7.14
C LYS A 117 6.17 11.63 6.93
N VAL A 118 5.09 11.69 7.71
CA VAL A 118 3.87 10.93 7.43
C VAL A 118 3.19 11.51 6.19
N TRP A 119 2.80 10.64 5.26
CA TRP A 119 2.04 11.00 4.07
C TRP A 119 0.60 10.49 4.19
N THR A 120 -0.37 11.38 3.94
CA THR A 120 -1.79 10.99 3.99
C THR A 120 -2.14 9.98 2.91
N VAL A 121 -1.53 10.11 1.72
CA VAL A 121 -1.76 9.18 0.61
C VAL A 121 -1.21 7.79 0.93
N SER A 122 -0.02 7.68 1.52
CA SER A 122 0.56 6.40 1.92
C SER A 122 -0.27 5.73 3.01
N THR A 123 -0.71 6.50 4.00
CA THR A 123 -1.58 6.02 5.08
C THR A 123 -2.94 5.55 4.56
N ALA A 124 -3.59 6.34 3.70
CA ALA A 124 -4.86 5.97 3.07
C ALA A 124 -4.72 4.77 2.11
N TRP A 125 -3.57 4.62 1.45
CA TRP A 125 -3.28 3.45 0.63
C TRP A 125 -3.11 2.20 1.49
N GLY A 126 -2.39 2.30 2.61
CA GLY A 126 -2.27 1.21 3.57
C GLY A 126 -3.63 0.76 4.10
N ALA A 127 -4.52 1.70 4.41
CA ALA A 127 -5.90 1.39 4.78
C ALA A 127 -6.62 0.57 3.69
N ASN A 128 -6.56 1.02 2.44
CA ASN A 128 -7.13 0.29 1.31
C ASN A 128 -6.49 -1.10 1.13
N THR A 129 -5.17 -1.19 1.24
CA THR A 129 -4.43 -2.44 1.10
C THR A 129 -4.80 -3.46 2.18
N GLY A 130 -5.00 -3.05 3.43
CA GLY A 130 -5.50 -3.93 4.48
C GLY A 130 -6.86 -4.56 4.12
N VAL A 131 -7.78 -3.75 3.60
CA VAL A 131 -9.11 -4.23 3.14
C VAL A 131 -9.01 -5.15 1.92
N GLU A 132 -8.18 -4.80 0.93
CA GLU A 132 -8.00 -5.60 -0.28
C GLU A 132 -7.35 -6.96 0.01
N LEU A 133 -6.32 -6.98 0.87
CA LEU A 133 -5.66 -8.21 1.29
C LEU A 133 -6.59 -9.05 2.16
N ALA A 134 -7.28 -8.45 3.13
CA ALA A 134 -8.26 -9.17 3.95
C ALA A 134 -9.33 -9.87 3.10
N ALA A 135 -9.84 -9.19 2.06
CA ALA A 135 -10.84 -9.76 1.18
C ALA A 135 -10.28 -10.87 0.27
N LEU A 136 -9.03 -10.76 -0.17
CA LEU A 136 -8.34 -11.84 -0.89
C LEU A 136 -8.16 -13.06 0.02
N LEU A 137 -7.59 -12.87 1.22
CA LEU A 137 -7.38 -13.92 2.20
C LEU A 137 -8.69 -14.63 2.59
N ALA A 138 -9.77 -13.88 2.82
CA ALA A 138 -11.08 -14.45 3.12
C ALA A 138 -11.65 -15.29 1.97
N ALA A 139 -11.33 -14.96 0.70
CA ALA A 139 -11.75 -15.76 -0.45
C ALA A 139 -11.01 -17.11 -0.53
N HIS A 140 -9.88 -17.23 0.16
CA HIS A 140 -9.06 -18.44 0.30
C HIS A 140 -9.19 -19.11 1.68
N ASP A 141 -10.23 -18.76 2.45
CA ASP A 141 -10.49 -19.29 3.80
C ASP A 141 -9.31 -19.12 4.78
N ASP A 142 -8.54 -18.04 4.65
CA ASP A 142 -7.37 -17.77 5.48
C ASP A 142 -7.72 -16.96 6.75
N ASP A 143 -7.36 -17.50 7.92
CA ASP A 143 -7.66 -16.93 9.23
C ASP A 143 -7.00 -15.56 9.49
N ARG A 144 -5.95 -15.20 8.73
CA ARG A 144 -5.25 -13.89 8.84
C ARG A 144 -6.08 -12.74 8.28
N ALA A 145 -7.16 -13.01 7.53
CA ALA A 145 -8.02 -12.00 6.94
C ALA A 145 -8.55 -10.98 7.97
N GLY A 146 -8.88 -11.43 9.18
CA GLY A 146 -9.36 -10.55 10.26
C GLY A 146 -8.32 -9.52 10.69
N THR A 147 -7.05 -9.93 10.80
CA THR A 147 -5.93 -9.06 11.20
C THR A 147 -5.78 -7.89 10.22
N PHE A 148 -5.70 -8.17 8.93
CA PHE A 148 -5.54 -7.11 7.92
C PHE A 148 -6.76 -6.20 7.78
N ALA A 149 -7.97 -6.72 8.07
CA ALA A 149 -9.17 -5.89 8.11
C ALA A 149 -9.12 -4.89 9.28
N ASP A 150 -8.59 -5.30 10.43
CA ASP A 150 -8.44 -4.44 11.60
C ASP A 150 -7.29 -3.43 11.43
N GLU A 151 -6.16 -3.83 10.85
CA GLU A 151 -5.07 -2.91 10.47
C GLU A 151 -5.53 -1.86 9.45
N GLY A 152 -6.24 -2.30 8.40
CA GLY A 152 -6.81 -1.40 7.41
C GLY A 152 -7.75 -0.37 8.04
N ARG A 153 -8.58 -0.78 9.01
CA ARG A 153 -9.45 0.13 9.76
C ARG A 153 -8.65 1.10 10.64
N ALA A 154 -7.62 0.61 11.34
CA ALA A 154 -6.77 1.46 12.17
C ALA A 154 -6.08 2.56 11.35
N LEU A 155 -5.60 2.23 10.13
CA LEU A 155 -5.02 3.22 9.21
C LEU A 155 -6.08 4.16 8.63
N LEU A 156 -7.29 3.67 8.33
CA LEU A 156 -8.40 4.50 7.84
C LEU A 156 -8.77 5.56 8.89
N ASP A 157 -8.87 5.16 10.16
CA ASP A 157 -9.22 6.06 11.27
C ASP A 157 -8.29 7.27 11.36
N LEU A 158 -7.03 7.14 10.92
CA LEU A 158 -6.04 8.24 10.91
C LEU A 158 -6.38 9.35 9.90
N VAL A 159 -7.06 9.00 8.80
CA VAL A 159 -7.38 9.92 7.68
C VAL A 159 -8.87 10.29 7.60
N LEU A 160 -9.70 9.75 8.51
CA LEU A 160 -11.09 10.17 8.67
C LEU A 160 -11.20 11.61 9.20
N PRO A 161 -12.37 12.26 9.10
CA PRO A 161 -12.55 13.66 9.53
C PRO A 161 -12.15 13.95 10.98
N ASP A 162 -12.29 12.97 11.88
CA ASP A 162 -11.89 13.08 13.30
C ASP A 162 -10.46 12.54 13.55
N GLY A 163 -9.76 12.13 12.49
CA GLY A 163 -8.42 11.54 12.54
C GLY A 163 -7.31 12.60 12.55
N PRO A 164 -6.15 12.30 13.15
CA PRO A 164 -5.05 13.25 13.32
C PRO A 164 -4.41 13.72 12.01
N LEU A 165 -4.61 13.03 10.89
CA LEU A 165 -4.09 13.42 9.58
C LEU A 165 -5.08 14.24 8.76
N CYS A 166 -6.19 14.69 9.37
CA CYS A 166 -7.18 15.57 8.76
C CYS A 166 -7.13 16.95 9.42
N THR A 167 -7.17 18.02 8.62
CA THR A 167 -7.26 19.39 9.18
C THR A 167 -8.65 19.65 9.75
N ASP A 168 -8.79 20.70 10.56
CA ASP A 168 -10.09 21.13 11.12
C ASP A 168 -11.15 21.40 10.03
N GLU A 169 -10.73 21.80 8.82
CA GLU A 169 -11.61 21.99 7.65
C GLU A 169 -11.95 20.69 6.90
N GLY A 170 -11.45 19.55 7.37
CA GLY A 170 -11.68 18.23 6.77
C GLY A 170 -10.79 17.91 5.57
N TYR A 171 -9.69 18.66 5.37
CA TYR A 171 -8.75 18.45 4.27
C TYR A 171 -7.65 17.45 4.62
N LEU A 172 -7.18 16.73 3.62
CA LEU A 172 -5.99 15.90 3.70
C LEU A 172 -4.86 16.63 2.96
N ALA A 173 -3.84 17.04 3.70
CA ALA A 173 -2.60 17.57 3.13
C ALA A 173 -1.76 16.42 2.55
N GLU A 174 -0.82 16.71 1.66
CA GLU A 174 0.11 15.69 1.14
C GLU A 174 0.87 14.99 2.27
N GLN A 175 1.38 15.78 3.23
CA GLN A 175 2.22 15.29 4.31
C GLN A 175 2.14 16.17 5.56
N PHE A 176 2.52 15.61 6.71
CA PHE A 176 2.56 16.31 8.00
C PHE A 176 3.98 16.31 8.56
N PHE A 177 4.37 17.43 9.18
CA PHE A 177 5.52 17.40 10.11
C PHE A 177 5.12 16.67 11.39
N ASP A 178 6.10 16.12 12.10
CA ASP A 178 5.90 15.42 13.39
C ASP A 178 5.20 16.32 14.40
N VAL A 179 5.36 17.65 14.32
CA VAL A 179 4.69 18.63 15.18
C VAL A 179 3.24 18.94 14.78
N GLY A 180 2.61 18.15 13.90
CA GLY A 180 1.20 18.33 13.50
C GLY A 180 0.96 19.33 12.38
N THR A 181 1.98 20.05 11.91
CA THR A 181 1.79 21.08 10.88
C THR A 181 1.64 20.44 9.50
N PRO A 182 0.53 20.68 8.76
CA PRO A 182 0.40 20.22 7.38
C PRO A 182 1.42 20.90 6.47
N ASP A 183 1.90 20.22 5.44
CA ASP A 183 2.86 20.75 4.46
C ASP A 183 2.55 20.29 3.03
N SER A 184 3.03 21.08 2.07
CA SER A 184 2.82 20.87 0.64
C SER A 184 1.34 20.96 0.24
N ALA A 185 0.91 20.22 -0.79
CA ALA A 185 -0.43 20.35 -1.37
C ALA A 185 -1.53 20.10 -0.33
N THR A 186 -2.38 21.10 -0.08
CA THR A 186 -3.50 21.03 0.87
C THR A 186 -4.70 21.82 0.32
N PRO A 187 -5.82 21.16 -0.06
CA PRO A 187 -6.04 19.71 -0.06
C PRO A 187 -5.29 18.99 -1.21
N LEU A 188 -4.89 17.75 -0.97
CA LEU A 188 -4.43 16.81 -2.01
C LEU A 188 -5.58 15.87 -2.38
N GLY A 189 -5.97 15.84 -3.66
CA GLY A 189 -7.16 15.08 -4.10
C GLY A 189 -7.03 13.55 -4.00
N TRP A 190 -5.82 13.01 -4.11
CA TRP A 190 -5.57 11.57 -4.12
C TRP A 190 -5.95 10.86 -2.80
N PRO A 191 -5.45 11.28 -1.62
CA PRO A 191 -5.86 10.68 -0.34
C PRO A 191 -7.37 10.84 -0.09
N HIS A 192 -8.00 11.92 -0.58
CA HIS A 192 -9.45 12.07 -0.51
C HIS A 192 -10.19 11.02 -1.35
N ALA A 193 -9.66 10.63 -2.51
CA ALA A 193 -10.25 9.56 -3.32
C ALA A 193 -10.10 8.19 -2.63
N LEU A 194 -8.92 7.90 -2.06
CA LEU A 194 -8.66 6.65 -1.34
C LEU A 194 -9.52 6.51 -0.08
N ARG A 195 -9.76 7.60 0.66
CA ARG A 195 -10.64 7.62 1.84
C ARG A 195 -12.09 7.20 1.54
N LEU A 196 -12.52 7.33 0.28
CA LEU A 196 -13.88 7.02 -0.16
C LEU A 196 -13.99 5.68 -0.90
N ALA A 197 -12.86 5.00 -1.14
CA ALA A 197 -12.77 3.79 -1.95
C ALA A 197 -13.29 2.56 -1.20
#